data_AF-A0A1W1CJ27-F1
#
_entry.id   AF-A0A1W1CJ27-F1
#
_cell.length_a   1.000
_cell.length_b   1.000
_cell.length_c   1.000
_cell.angle_alpha   90.00
_cell.angle_beta   90.00
_cell.angle_gamma   90.00
#
_symmetry.space_group_name_H-M   'P 1'
#
loop_
_entity.id
_entity.type
_entity.pdbx_description
1 polymer ?
#
loop_
_entity_poly.entity_id
_entity_poly.type
_entity_poly.pdbx_seq_one_letter_code
_entity_poly.pdbx_strand_id
1 'polypeptide(L)'
;MSITLAQAAMESAWGTSRFFVEANNIFGVHSTNSKEKRVAAGEKTGNWRVWMSKYDTLDQAIRHYYFVIATTAEYKEFKLMNYENKPVLEMIKGLKEYSARGDAYVKELASMIRYNKLTKYDTKVAK
;
A
#
# COMPACT_ATOMS: atom_id res chain seq x y z
N MET A 1 0.99 10.54 -6.97
CA MET A 1 1.04 10.72 -5.50
C MET A 1 -0.30 10.36 -4.85
N SER A 2 -1.44 10.70 -5.46
CA SER A 2 -2.80 10.49 -4.95
C SER A 2 -3.06 9.05 -4.48
N ILE A 3 -2.69 8.07 -5.30
CA ILE A 3 -2.83 6.63 -4.99
C ILE A 3 -2.06 6.28 -3.72
N THR A 4 -0.77 6.63 -3.64
CA THR A 4 0.08 6.37 -2.47
C THR A 4 -0.47 7.02 -1.21
N LEU A 5 -0.92 8.27 -1.27
CA LEU A 5 -1.51 8.97 -0.12
C LEU A 5 -2.80 8.29 0.36
N ALA A 6 -3.65 7.87 -0.57
CA ALA A 6 -4.89 7.20 -0.24
C ALA A 6 -4.64 5.82 0.39
N GLN A 7 -3.72 5.02 -0.17
CA GLN A 7 -3.33 3.73 0.41
C GLN A 7 -2.68 3.92 1.78
N ALA A 8 -1.76 4.86 1.93
CA ALA A 8 -1.17 5.17 3.23
C ALA A 8 -2.24 5.52 4.27
N ALA A 9 -3.21 6.37 3.93
CA ALA A 9 -4.30 6.74 4.84
C ALA A 9 -5.20 5.54 5.17
N MET A 10 -5.56 4.71 4.19
CA MET A 10 -6.41 3.53 4.40
C MET A 10 -5.71 2.46 5.25
N GLU A 11 -4.49 2.08 4.88
CA GLU A 11 -3.74 0.96 5.50
C GLU A 11 -3.23 1.31 6.91
N SER A 12 -2.94 2.59 7.17
CA SER A 12 -2.50 3.06 8.49
C SER A 12 -3.61 3.57 9.38
N ALA A 13 -4.88 3.51 8.95
CA ALA A 13 -6.00 4.17 9.63
C ALA A 13 -5.67 5.64 9.95
N TRP A 14 -5.24 6.40 8.95
CA TRP A 14 -4.78 7.79 9.09
C TRP A 14 -3.63 7.97 10.09
N GLY A 15 -2.69 7.02 10.12
CA GLY A 15 -1.53 7.06 11.00
C GLY A 15 -1.84 6.67 12.45
N THR A 16 -2.95 5.99 12.71
CA THR A 16 -3.35 5.57 14.07
C THR A 16 -3.27 4.07 14.30
N SER A 17 -3.04 3.26 13.26
CA SER A 17 -2.96 1.80 13.40
C SER A 17 -1.76 1.38 14.25
N ARG A 18 -1.92 0.30 15.02
CA ARG A 18 -0.84 -0.29 15.85
C ARG A 18 0.43 -0.52 15.02
N PHE A 19 0.29 -1.06 13.81
CA PHE A 19 1.44 -1.37 12.95
C PHE A 19 2.14 -0.13 12.41
N PHE A 20 1.41 0.96 12.20
CA PHE A 20 2.05 2.22 11.88
C PHE A 20 2.83 2.76 13.09
N VAL A 21 2.19 2.85 14.26
CA VAL A 21 2.78 3.43 15.47
C VAL A 21 3.99 2.65 15.98
N GLU A 22 3.90 1.31 16.03
CA GLU A 22 4.95 0.47 16.63
C GLU A 22 6.02 -0.01 15.64
N ALA A 23 5.70 0.02 14.34
CA ALA A 23 6.52 -0.62 13.32
C ALA A 23 6.77 0.22 12.06
N ASN A 24 6.31 1.49 12.01
CA ASN A 24 6.38 2.36 10.84
C ASN A 24 5.77 1.73 9.57
N ASN A 25 4.91 0.71 9.71
CA ASN A 25 4.34 -0.02 8.59
C ASN A 25 3.07 0.66 8.10
N ILE A 26 3.26 1.76 7.36
CA ILE A 26 2.17 2.62 6.86
C ILE A 26 1.32 1.97 5.75
N PHE A 27 1.84 0.90 5.11
CA PHE A 27 1.22 0.26 3.96
C PHE A 27 0.72 -1.18 4.23
N GLY A 28 0.81 -1.66 5.49
CA GLY A 28 0.34 -3.00 5.84
C GLY A 28 1.15 -4.14 5.22
N VAL A 29 2.45 -3.94 4.97
CA VAL A 29 3.29 -4.94 4.28
C VAL A 29 3.51 -6.16 5.18
N HIS A 30 3.21 -7.36 4.67
CA HIS A 30 3.51 -8.63 5.32
C HIS A 30 5.01 -8.93 5.26
N SER A 31 5.56 -9.52 6.32
CA SER A 31 6.94 -10.00 6.39
C SER A 31 7.00 -11.48 6.05
N THR A 32 7.67 -11.82 4.95
CA THR A 32 7.94 -13.21 4.52
C THR A 32 9.33 -13.69 4.91
N ASN A 33 10.24 -12.77 5.21
CA ASN A 33 11.62 -13.06 5.60
C ASN A 33 11.79 -12.98 7.12
N SER A 34 12.09 -14.10 7.76
CA SER A 34 12.27 -14.17 9.22
C SER A 34 13.53 -13.47 9.75
N LYS A 35 14.47 -13.10 8.88
CA LYS A 35 15.69 -12.36 9.23
C LYS A 35 15.45 -10.85 9.30
N GLU A 36 14.35 -10.35 8.77
CA GLU A 36 13.99 -8.93 8.80
C GLU A 36 13.25 -8.56 10.09
N LYS A 37 13.30 -7.27 10.44
CA LYS A 37 12.52 -6.73 11.56
C LYS A 37 11.03 -6.91 11.27
N ARG A 38 10.29 -7.43 12.25
CA ARG A 38 8.86 -7.73 12.10
C ARG A 38 8.13 -7.69 13.44
N VAL A 39 6.83 -7.44 13.38
CA VAL A 39 5.90 -7.49 14.52
C VAL A 39 4.79 -8.49 14.23
N ALA A 40 4.31 -9.19 15.25
CA ALA A 40 3.20 -10.14 15.08
C ALA A 40 1.90 -9.38 14.77
N ALA A 41 1.12 -9.87 13.81
CA ALA A 41 -0.19 -9.28 13.51
C ALA A 41 -1.20 -9.51 14.65
N GLY A 42 -1.06 -10.64 15.34
CA GLY A 42 -1.88 -11.00 16.49
C GLY A 42 -1.36 -12.25 17.18
N GLU A 43 -2.25 -12.95 17.88
CA GLU A 43 -1.93 -14.19 18.55
C GLU A 43 -1.60 -15.31 17.55
N LYS A 44 -1.00 -16.39 18.07
CA LYS A 44 -0.60 -17.54 17.26
C LYS A 44 -1.85 -18.41 17.02
N THR A 45 -2.10 -18.81 15.77
CA THR A 45 -3.12 -19.82 15.45
C THR A 45 -2.42 -21.15 15.20
N GLY A 46 -2.35 -22.00 16.24
CA GLY A 46 -1.58 -23.25 16.19
C GLY A 46 -0.09 -22.99 16.01
N ASN A 47 0.49 -23.44 14.88
CA ASN A 47 1.88 -23.15 14.50
C ASN A 47 2.04 -21.97 13.52
N TRP A 48 0.93 -21.39 13.06
CA TRP A 48 0.94 -20.28 12.12
C TRP A 48 0.86 -18.93 12.83
N ARG A 49 1.62 -17.96 12.35
CA ARG A 49 1.57 -16.56 12.80
C ARG A 49 1.84 -15.65 11.62
N VAL A 50 0.95 -14.68 11.41
CA VAL A 50 1.15 -13.63 10.41
C VAL A 50 2.10 -12.59 10.99
N TRP A 51 3.11 -12.22 10.21
CA TRP A 51 4.11 -11.23 10.56
C TRP A 51 3.97 -10.01 9.67
N MET A 52 4.04 -8.83 10.27
CA MET A 52 4.05 -7.55 9.57
C MET A 52 5.48 -7.02 9.58
N SER A 53 5.92 -6.45 8.46
CA SER A 53 7.24 -5.83 8.35
C SER A 53 7.36 -4.67 9.35
N LYS A 54 8.55 -4.49 9.90
CA LYS A 54 8.89 -3.38 10.79
C LYS A 54 10.07 -2.61 10.21
N TYR A 55 9.95 -1.29 10.22
CA TYR A 55 10.92 -0.37 9.65
C TYR A 55 11.43 0.59 10.73
N ASP A 56 12.70 0.99 10.60
CA ASP A 56 13.29 1.96 11.53
C ASP A 56 12.81 3.39 11.23
N THR A 57 12.50 3.67 9.96
CA THR A 57 12.01 4.97 9.51
C THR A 57 10.86 4.82 8.54
N LEU A 58 10.05 5.88 8.42
CA LEU A 58 8.99 5.94 7.43
C LEU A 58 9.52 5.94 5.98
N ASP A 59 10.70 6.53 5.74
CA ASP A 59 11.36 6.49 4.43
C ASP A 59 11.65 5.05 3.98
N GLN A 60 12.13 4.19 4.88
CA GLN A 60 12.35 2.77 4.57
C GLN A 60 11.05 2.07 4.17
N ALA A 61 9.95 2.32 4.89
CA ALA A 61 8.64 1.76 4.57
C ALA A 61 8.14 2.22 3.19
N ILE A 62 8.31 3.52 2.88
CA ILE A 62 7.92 4.09 1.58
C ILE A 62 8.75 3.50 0.44
N ARG A 63 10.07 3.37 0.60
CA ARG A 63 10.94 2.75 -0.41
C ARG A 63 10.58 1.29 -0.65
N HIS A 64 10.35 0.53 0.42
CA HIS A 64 9.97 -0.87 0.30
C HIS A 64 8.60 -1.02 -0.38
N TYR A 65 7.62 -0.19 -0.03
CA TYR A 65 6.33 -0.17 -0.70
C TYR A 65 6.44 0.04 -2.22
N TYR A 66 7.20 1.04 -2.66
CA TYR A 66 7.40 1.26 -4.10
C TYR A 66 8.16 0.12 -4.76
N PHE A 67 9.15 -0.47 -4.08
CA PHE A 67 9.85 -1.66 -4.56
C PHE A 67 8.90 -2.84 -4.80
N VAL A 68 8.03 -3.14 -3.83
CA VAL A 68 7.02 -4.21 -3.96
C VAL A 68 6.09 -3.93 -5.14
N ILE A 69 5.50 -2.74 -5.22
CA ILE A 69 4.60 -2.37 -6.32
C ILE A 69 5.32 -2.50 -7.68
N ALA A 70 6.59 -2.09 -7.78
CA ALA A 70 7.37 -2.15 -9.01
C ALA A 70 7.76 -3.59 -9.42
N THR A 71 8.01 -4.48 -8.46
CA THR A 71 8.61 -5.80 -8.73
C THR A 71 7.60 -6.95 -8.77
N THR A 72 6.52 -6.86 -8.01
CA THR A 72 5.50 -7.92 -7.89
C THR A 72 4.71 -8.08 -9.20
N ALA A 73 4.43 -9.33 -9.58
CA ALA A 73 3.84 -9.69 -10.89
C ALA A 73 2.34 -9.35 -10.97
N GLU A 74 1.66 -9.47 -9.84
CA GLU A 74 0.24 -9.20 -9.62
C GLU A 74 -0.11 -7.74 -9.98
N TYR A 75 0.84 -6.81 -9.84
CA TYR A 75 0.66 -5.40 -10.21
C TYR A 75 1.07 -5.08 -11.65
N LYS A 76 1.23 -6.07 -12.54
CA LYS A 76 1.60 -5.85 -13.94
C LYS A 76 0.64 -4.88 -14.65
N GLU A 77 -0.66 -5.04 -14.44
CA GLU A 77 -1.67 -4.19 -15.07
C GLU A 77 -1.57 -2.74 -14.55
N PHE A 78 -1.43 -2.56 -13.23
CA PHE A 78 -1.18 -1.25 -12.63
C PHE A 78 0.08 -0.58 -13.21
N LYS A 79 1.18 -1.33 -13.32
CA LYS A 79 2.45 -0.83 -13.88
C LYS A 79 2.30 -0.40 -15.33
N LEU A 80 1.56 -1.17 -16.15
CA LEU A 80 1.29 -0.81 -17.55
C LEU A 80 0.45 0.47 -17.62
N MET A 81 -0.64 0.56 -16.86
CA MET A 81 -1.48 1.76 -16.84
C MET A 81 -0.73 3.00 -16.35
N ASN A 82 0.17 2.84 -15.38
CA ASN A 82 1.06 3.91 -14.93
C ASN A 82 2.02 4.36 -16.04
N TYR A 83 2.63 3.41 -16.77
CA TYR A 83 3.50 3.70 -17.91
C TYR A 83 2.76 4.43 -19.04
N GLU A 84 1.52 4.02 -19.32
CA GLU A 84 0.64 4.65 -20.32
C GLU A 84 0.03 5.98 -19.83
N ASN A 85 0.32 6.40 -18.61
CA ASN A 85 -0.22 7.60 -17.98
C ASN A 85 -1.76 7.67 -18.02
N LYS A 86 -2.41 6.53 -17.74
CA LYS A 86 -3.87 6.44 -17.65
C LYS A 86 -4.41 7.31 -16.51
N PRO A 87 -5.69 7.69 -16.55
CA PRO A 87 -6.33 8.35 -15.42
C PRO A 87 -6.18 7.54 -14.12
N VAL A 88 -5.96 8.23 -13.00
CA VAL A 88 -5.76 7.61 -11.68
C VAL A 88 -6.85 6.58 -11.33
N LEU A 89 -8.11 6.90 -11.64
CA LEU A 89 -9.25 6.01 -11.36
C LEU A 89 -9.27 4.74 -12.23
N GLU A 90 -8.58 4.75 -13.37
CA GLU A 90 -8.34 3.54 -14.17
C GLU A 90 -7.18 2.74 -13.57
N MET A 91 -6.06 3.42 -13.28
CA MET A 91 -4.86 2.77 -12.73
C MET A 91 -5.16 1.93 -11.48
N ILE A 92 -5.95 2.45 -10.54
CA ILE A 92 -6.26 1.75 -9.28
C ILE A 92 -7.01 0.42 -9.47
N LYS A 93 -7.63 0.17 -10.64
CA LYS A 93 -8.26 -1.12 -10.93
C LYS A 93 -7.23 -2.26 -10.96
N GLY A 94 -5.99 -1.95 -11.35
CA GLY A 94 -4.87 -2.89 -11.34
C GLY A 94 -4.29 -3.18 -9.94
N LEU A 95 -4.88 -2.63 -8.87
CA LEU A 95 -4.48 -2.86 -7.48
C LEU A 95 -5.44 -3.81 -6.74
N LYS A 96 -6.25 -4.57 -7.47
CA LYS A 96 -7.21 -5.53 -6.90
C LYS A 96 -6.56 -6.51 -5.92
N GLU A 97 -5.40 -7.05 -6.29
CA GLU A 97 -4.65 -8.04 -5.51
C GLU A 97 -3.94 -7.45 -4.28
N TYR A 98 -3.98 -6.13 -4.09
CA TYR A 98 -3.42 -5.49 -2.89
C TYR A 98 -4.17 -5.91 -1.62
N SER A 99 -5.46 -6.25 -1.75
CA SER A 99 -6.31 -6.66 -0.63
C SER A 99 -7.12 -7.89 -1.01
N ALA A 100 -7.30 -8.82 -0.07
CA ALA A 100 -8.23 -9.94 -0.22
C ALA A 100 -9.67 -9.50 -0.52
N ARG A 101 -9.99 -8.22 -0.32
CA ARG A 101 -11.29 -7.60 -0.61
C ARG A 101 -11.49 -7.28 -2.09
N GLY A 102 -10.44 -7.36 -2.91
CA GLY A 102 -10.50 -7.19 -4.37
C GLY A 102 -11.18 -5.90 -4.81
N ASP A 103 -12.26 -6.00 -5.57
CA ASP A 103 -12.95 -4.84 -6.15
C ASP A 103 -13.55 -3.90 -5.09
N ALA A 104 -13.90 -4.42 -3.91
CA ALA A 104 -14.38 -3.59 -2.81
C ALA A 104 -13.28 -2.63 -2.31
N TYR A 105 -12.03 -3.12 -2.25
CA TYR A 105 -10.88 -2.29 -1.91
C TYR A 105 -10.66 -1.18 -2.96
N VAL A 106 -10.74 -1.51 -4.25
CA VAL A 106 -10.60 -0.52 -5.34
C VAL A 106 -11.66 0.58 -5.24
N LYS A 107 -12.92 0.21 -4.91
CA LYS A 107 -14.01 1.18 -4.73
C LYS A 107 -13.76 2.14 -3.56
N GLU A 108 -13.23 1.63 -2.45
CA GLU A 108 -12.88 2.46 -1.30
C GLU A 108 -11.70 3.38 -1.60
N LEU A 109 -10.67 2.86 -2.28
CA LEU A 109 -9.52 3.64 -2.73
C LEU A 109 -9.96 4.79 -3.65
N ALA A 110 -10.84 4.52 -4.62
CA ALA A 110 -11.43 5.54 -5.49
C ALA A 110 -12.21 6.60 -4.70
N SER A 111 -12.90 6.20 -3.64
CA SER A 111 -13.69 7.10 -2.80
C SER A 111 -12.80 7.97 -1.92
N MET A 112 -11.74 7.39 -1.34
CA MET A 112 -10.71 8.11 -0.58
C MET A 112 -10.01 9.17 -1.40
N ILE A 113 -9.61 8.86 -2.64
CA ILE A 113 -8.98 9.79 -3.57
C ILE A 113 -9.92 10.96 -3.89
N ARG A 114 -11.18 10.67 -4.23
CA ARG A 114 -12.17 11.68 -4.64
C ARG A 114 -12.57 12.59 -3.49
N TYR A 115 -12.96 12.01 -2.35
CA TYR A 115 -13.42 12.75 -1.17
C TYR A 115 -12.35 13.73 -0.67
N ASN A 116 -11.10 13.26 -0.57
CA ASN A 116 -9.99 14.06 -0.08
C ASN A 116 -9.31 14.91 -1.19
N LYS A 117 -9.83 14.88 -2.42
CA LYS A 117 -9.30 15.61 -3.59
C LYS A 117 -7.80 15.38 -3.79
N LEU A 118 -7.33 14.15 -3.62
CA LEU A 118 -5.89 13.83 -3.56
C LEU A 118 -5.18 13.98 -4.92
N THR A 119 -5.93 14.01 -6.02
CA THR A 119 -5.37 14.25 -7.36
C THR A 119 -4.69 15.62 -7.50
N LYS A 120 -4.97 16.58 -6.60
CA LYS A 120 -4.24 17.85 -6.54
C LYS A 120 -2.74 17.68 -6.23
N TYR A 121 -2.35 16.53 -5.66
CA TYR A 121 -0.96 16.19 -5.36
C TYR A 121 -0.30 15.36 -6.46
N ASP A 122 -1.02 15.01 -7.53
CA ASP A 122 -0.42 14.39 -8.69
C ASP A 122 0.34 15.47 -9.46
N THR A 123 1.63 15.58 -9.16
CA THR A 123 2.52 16.45 -9.92
C THR A 123 2.51 15.98 -11.37
N LYS A 124 2.15 16.88 -12.29
CA LYS A 124 2.43 16.65 -13.71
C LYS A 124 3.94 16.66 -13.85
N VAL A 125 4.56 15.48 -13.93
CA VAL A 125 5.94 15.39 -14.39
C VAL A 125 5.89 15.87 -15.83
N ALA A 126 6.50 17.02 -16.11
CA ALA A 126 6.72 17.45 -17.48
C ALA A 126 7.50 16.34 -18.19
N LYS A 127 6.95 15.86 -19.32
CA LYS A 127 7.64 14.90 -20.18
C LYS A 127 8.90 15.52 -20.74
#